data_AF-A0A8C7G8W6-F1
#
_entry.id   AF-A0A8C7G8W6-F1
#
_cell.length_a   1.000
_cell.length_b   1.000
_cell.length_c   1.000
_cell.angle_alpha   90.00
_cell.angle_beta   90.00
_cell.angle_gamma   90.00
#
_symmetry.space_group_name_H-M   'P 1'
#
loop_
_entity.id
_entity.type
_entity.pdbx_description
1 polymer ?
#
loop_
_entity_poly.entity_id
_entity_poly.type
_entity_poly.pdbx_seq_one_letter_code
_entity_poly.pdbx_strand_id
1 'polypeptide(L)'
;MANLEENISERIDWGEKAVVGEKHKGTERNADWTGTLLNNAHIGLPSPAPDVVKCSLISGECLYFHYGCDGQDDRGWGCGYRTLQTMASWLCQSWAPPKGKCRPPPSLPEIQHALVAMGDKLAMFAGSREWIGTFEAALVLDYYYDVPCKVVHVRGGGVELERAAEELHQHFQSQGSPVMMGGDRDNSSKGILGVCTRPGGQGSYLLVMDPHYYGPRLEVTSVQGLGWVSWKKVGSLDHSSFYNLCLPQTSRK
;
A
#
# COMPACT_ATOMS: atom_id res chain seq x y z
N MET A 1 -49.18 0.27 -14.70
CA MET A 1 -48.07 -0.64 -15.03
C MET A 1 -46.81 0.19 -15.17
N ALA A 2 -45.75 -0.25 -14.49
CA ALA A 2 -44.33 0.12 -14.62
C ALA A 2 -43.89 1.60 -14.46
N ASN A 3 -43.52 1.96 -13.23
CA ASN A 3 -42.44 2.92 -12.97
C ASN A 3 -41.10 2.20 -13.22
N LEU A 4 -40.25 2.74 -14.11
CA LEU A 4 -38.83 2.41 -14.17
C LEU A 4 -38.08 3.52 -13.44
N GLU A 5 -37.62 3.26 -12.22
CA GLU A 5 -36.59 4.06 -11.56
C GLU A 5 -35.23 3.59 -12.09
N GLU A 6 -34.54 4.45 -12.84
CA GLU A 6 -33.17 4.23 -13.26
C GLU A 6 -32.21 4.41 -12.07
N ASN A 7 -31.45 3.35 -11.85
CA ASN A 7 -30.49 3.18 -10.77
C ASN A 7 -29.23 4.02 -11.08
N ILE A 8 -29.07 5.16 -10.41
CA ILE A 8 -27.88 6.01 -10.51
C ILE A 8 -26.75 5.35 -9.71
N SER A 9 -25.92 4.58 -10.40
CA SER A 9 -24.62 4.12 -9.91
C SER A 9 -23.67 5.32 -9.84
N GLU A 10 -23.35 5.79 -8.63
CA GLU A 10 -22.27 6.74 -8.39
C GLU A 10 -20.92 6.12 -8.82
N ARG A 11 -20.46 6.48 -10.02
CA ARG A 11 -19.09 6.23 -10.47
C ARG A 11 -18.16 7.19 -9.72
N ILE A 12 -17.21 6.64 -8.98
CA ILE A 12 -16.10 7.38 -8.37
C ILE A 12 -15.20 7.89 -9.51
N ASP A 13 -15.04 9.21 -9.60
CA ASP A 13 -14.19 9.92 -10.55
C ASP A 13 -12.72 9.83 -10.10
N TRP A 14 -11.88 9.19 -10.94
CA TRP A 14 -10.45 8.95 -10.68
C TRP A 14 -9.52 9.98 -11.32
N GLY A 15 -10.03 11.16 -11.71
CA GLY A 15 -9.18 12.34 -11.94
C GLY A 15 -8.35 12.30 -13.22
N GLU A 16 -9.01 12.23 -14.38
CA GLU A 16 -8.38 12.57 -15.67
C GLU A 16 -8.40 14.09 -15.88
N LYS A 17 -7.39 14.81 -15.38
CA LYS A 17 -6.99 16.10 -15.98
C LYS A 17 -5.47 16.19 -16.09
N ALA A 18 -5.00 16.08 -17.33
CA ALA A 18 -3.60 16.22 -17.71
C ALA A 18 -3.08 17.63 -17.42
N VAL A 19 -1.88 17.72 -16.84
CA VAL A 19 -1.05 18.93 -16.86
C VAL A 19 0.27 18.60 -17.56
N VAL A 20 0.60 19.45 -18.52
CA VAL A 20 1.71 19.33 -19.47
C VAL A 20 3.03 19.76 -18.82
N GLY A 21 4.01 18.85 -18.86
CA GLY A 21 5.42 19.12 -19.18
C GLY A 21 6.32 19.80 -18.14
N GLU A 22 7.33 19.07 -17.68
CA GLU A 22 8.73 19.53 -17.73
C GLU A 22 9.68 18.33 -17.66
N LYS A 23 10.71 18.33 -18.53
CA LYS A 23 11.72 17.26 -18.64
C LYS A 23 12.83 17.52 -17.63
N HIS A 24 13.03 16.61 -16.67
CA HIS A 24 14.24 16.62 -15.84
C HIS A 24 15.20 15.49 -16.20
N LYS A 25 16.45 15.89 -16.47
CA LYS A 25 17.60 15.03 -16.78
C LYS A 25 18.00 14.21 -15.56
N GLY A 26 18.17 12.91 -15.77
CA GLY A 26 18.67 11.98 -14.76
C GLY A 26 20.11 12.28 -14.37
N THR A 27 20.36 12.25 -13.06
CA THR A 27 21.68 12.06 -12.46
C THR A 27 21.52 11.21 -11.20
N GLU A 28 22.54 10.39 -10.97
CA GLU A 28 22.68 9.33 -9.98
C GLU A 28 22.11 9.69 -8.59
N ARG A 29 21.12 8.94 -8.11
CA ARG A 29 20.49 9.20 -6.80
C ARG A 29 20.96 8.21 -5.75
N ASN A 30 21.94 8.62 -4.96
CA ASN A 30 21.97 8.24 -3.54
C ASN A 30 20.75 8.92 -2.89
N ALA A 31 19.60 8.24 -2.93
CA ALA A 31 18.34 8.87 -2.57
C ALA A 31 18.14 8.88 -1.05
N ASP A 32 18.52 9.98 -0.42
CA ASP A 32 17.92 10.37 0.85
C ASP A 32 16.45 10.74 0.60
N TRP A 33 15.58 9.74 0.68
CA TRP A 33 14.14 9.90 0.50
C TRP A 33 13.49 10.71 1.62
N THR A 34 14.13 10.81 2.79
CA THR A 34 13.56 11.44 3.98
C THR A 34 13.40 12.96 3.82
N GLY A 35 14.18 13.59 2.94
CA GLY A 35 14.03 14.99 2.56
C GLY A 35 12.99 15.26 1.47
N THR A 36 12.55 14.23 0.74
CA THR A 36 11.73 14.39 -0.47
C THR A 36 10.30 13.91 -0.28
N LEU A 37 10.11 12.76 0.38
CA LEU A 37 8.80 12.14 0.60
C LEU A 37 8.25 12.49 1.98
N LEU A 38 6.94 12.36 2.14
CA LEU A 38 6.30 12.54 3.44
C LEU A 38 6.59 11.32 4.32
N ASN A 39 7.11 11.57 5.52
CA ASN A 39 7.21 10.57 6.57
C ASN A 39 5.88 10.51 7.34
N ASN A 40 5.41 9.30 7.65
CA ASN A 40 4.27 9.06 8.53
C ASN A 40 3.02 9.88 8.20
N ALA A 41 2.65 9.93 6.91
CA ALA A 41 1.53 10.72 6.40
C ALA A 41 0.15 10.36 7.04
N HIS A 42 0.09 9.30 7.83
CA HIS A 42 -1.08 8.86 8.57
C HIS A 42 -1.22 9.49 9.97
N ILE A 43 -0.15 10.08 10.51
CA ILE A 43 -0.16 10.68 11.85
C ILE A 43 -1.04 11.94 11.85
N GLY A 44 -1.84 12.08 12.91
CA GLY A 44 -2.77 13.21 13.07
C GLY A 44 -4.16 12.99 12.48
N LEU A 45 -4.41 11.87 11.79
CA LEU A 45 -5.76 11.51 11.36
C LEU A 45 -6.68 11.27 12.57
N PRO A 46 -7.92 11.81 12.57
CA PRO A 46 -8.89 11.54 13.62
C PRO A 46 -9.34 10.07 13.60
N SER A 47 -9.88 9.61 14.73
CA SER A 47 -10.52 8.29 14.81
C SER A 47 -11.64 8.16 13.76
N PRO A 48 -11.77 7.01 13.08
CA PRO A 48 -12.80 6.81 12.05
C PRO A 48 -14.23 6.79 12.59
N ALA A 49 -14.40 6.54 13.89
CA ALA A 49 -15.68 6.52 14.58
C ALA A 49 -15.50 6.87 16.06
N PRO A 50 -16.53 7.42 16.73
CA PRO A 50 -16.45 7.79 18.15
C PRO A 50 -16.42 6.58 19.10
N ASP A 51 -16.89 5.43 18.65
CA ASP A 51 -17.09 4.21 19.44
C ASP A 51 -16.10 3.08 19.09
N VAL A 52 -14.92 3.41 18.57
CA VAL A 52 -13.87 2.41 18.33
C VAL A 52 -13.46 1.77 19.67
N VAL A 53 -13.48 0.43 19.74
CA VAL A 53 -13.10 -0.34 20.95
C VAL A 53 -11.72 -0.97 20.85
N LYS A 54 -11.21 -1.16 19.63
CA LYS A 54 -9.88 -1.71 19.39
C LYS A 54 -9.28 -0.97 18.21
N CYS A 55 -8.06 -0.47 18.35
CA CYS A 55 -7.31 0.05 17.21
C CYS A 55 -5.85 -0.42 17.29
N SER A 56 -5.29 -0.79 16.15
CA SER A 56 -3.91 -1.24 16.03
C SER A 56 -3.31 -0.65 14.77
N LEU A 57 -2.17 0.00 14.91
CA LEU A 57 -1.46 0.71 13.85
C LEU A 57 -0.07 0.10 13.68
N ILE A 58 0.60 0.42 12.58
CA ILE A 58 2.03 0.15 12.45
C ILE A 58 2.82 0.75 13.63
N SER A 59 3.98 0.15 13.92
CA SER A 59 4.93 0.66 14.90
C SER A 59 6.20 1.11 14.18
N GLY A 60 6.59 2.37 14.33
CA GLY A 60 7.72 2.96 13.62
C GLY A 60 7.31 3.84 12.45
N GLU A 61 8.28 4.18 11.62
CA GLU A 61 8.20 5.16 10.56
C GLU A 61 8.17 4.52 9.17
N CYS A 62 7.38 5.11 8.26
CA CYS A 62 7.35 4.76 6.84
C CYS A 62 7.19 6.00 5.97
N LEU A 63 7.78 5.96 4.77
CA LEU A 63 7.64 7.02 3.78
C LEU A 63 6.45 6.74 2.86
N TYR A 64 5.79 7.81 2.43
CA TYR A 64 4.69 7.74 1.46
C TYR A 64 5.24 7.71 0.03
N PHE A 65 5.46 6.52 -0.53
CA PHE A 65 5.75 6.33 -1.95
C PHE A 65 4.46 6.34 -2.77
N HIS A 66 4.48 7.08 -3.88
CA HIS A 66 3.34 7.25 -4.78
C HIS A 66 3.80 7.43 -6.23
N TYR A 67 2.88 7.50 -7.18
CA TYR A 67 3.22 7.66 -8.60
C TYR A 67 4.12 8.86 -8.86
N GLY A 68 5.12 8.67 -9.72
CA GLY A 68 6.02 9.73 -10.16
C GLY A 68 6.96 10.29 -9.09
N CYS A 69 6.93 9.79 -7.86
CA CYS A 69 7.66 10.38 -6.73
C CYS A 69 9.19 10.34 -6.91
N ASP A 70 9.67 9.44 -7.77
CA ASP A 70 11.07 9.32 -8.16
C ASP A 70 11.31 9.75 -9.62
N GLY A 71 10.41 10.50 -10.25
CA GLY A 71 10.55 10.99 -11.62
C GLY A 71 10.30 9.94 -12.72
N GLN A 72 10.06 8.67 -12.37
CA GLN A 72 9.55 7.67 -13.31
C GLN A 72 8.03 7.83 -13.40
N ASP A 73 7.50 8.09 -14.60
CA ASP A 73 6.04 8.06 -14.82
C ASP A 73 5.56 6.59 -14.84
N ASP A 74 4.99 6.18 -13.71
CA ASP A 74 4.49 4.84 -13.46
C ASP A 74 2.96 4.79 -13.25
N ARG A 75 2.26 5.84 -13.66
CA ARG A 75 0.79 5.91 -13.58
C ARG A 75 0.15 4.75 -14.34
N GLY A 76 -0.80 4.08 -13.69
CA GLY A 76 -1.59 2.99 -14.27
C GLY A 76 -0.94 1.60 -14.18
N TRP A 77 0.29 1.48 -13.68
CA TRP A 77 0.96 0.17 -13.54
C TRP A 77 1.88 0.05 -12.31
N GLY A 78 2.28 1.18 -11.73
CA GLY A 78 3.29 1.24 -10.67
C GLY A 78 2.79 1.03 -9.24
N CYS A 79 1.48 0.95 -8.98
CA CYS A 79 0.93 1.06 -7.62
C CYS A 79 1.46 -0.04 -6.68
N GLY A 80 1.63 -1.27 -7.19
CA GLY A 80 2.23 -2.38 -6.45
C GLY A 80 3.68 -2.10 -6.07
N TYR A 81 4.46 -1.55 -6.99
CA TYR A 81 5.86 -1.15 -6.74
C TYR A 81 5.95 -0.05 -5.68
N ARG A 82 5.08 0.97 -5.73
CA ARG A 82 5.07 2.06 -4.76
C ARG A 82 4.65 1.59 -3.37
N THR A 83 3.67 0.70 -3.28
CA THR A 83 3.28 0.09 -2.01
C THR A 83 4.42 -0.72 -1.41
N LEU A 84 5.13 -1.50 -2.25
CA LEU A 84 6.32 -2.23 -1.85
C LEU A 84 7.43 -1.29 -1.35
N GLN A 85 7.68 -0.17 -2.03
CA GLN A 85 8.66 0.82 -1.58
C GLN A 85 8.30 1.43 -0.22
N THR A 86 7.01 1.70 0.05
CA THR A 86 6.54 2.11 1.38
C THR A 86 6.87 1.06 2.44
N MET A 87 6.57 -0.22 2.19
CA MET A 87 6.90 -1.32 3.11
C MET A 87 8.42 -1.46 3.33
N ALA A 88 9.19 -1.40 2.24
CA ALA A 88 10.64 -1.43 2.28
C ALA A 88 11.20 -0.26 3.11
N SER A 89 10.66 0.95 2.95
CA SER A 89 11.10 2.12 3.71
C SER A 89 10.92 1.93 5.22
N TRP A 90 9.87 1.23 5.64
CA TRP A 90 9.65 0.87 7.03
C TRP A 90 10.70 -0.14 7.51
N LEU A 91 11.03 -1.15 6.69
CA LEU A 91 12.11 -2.09 7.00
C LEU A 91 13.47 -1.40 7.13
N CYS A 92 13.71 -0.32 6.38
CA CYS A 92 14.95 0.45 6.48
C CYS A 92 15.05 1.27 7.78
N GLN A 93 13.95 1.92 8.16
CA GLN A 93 13.93 2.93 9.22
C GLN A 93 13.60 2.36 10.60
N SER A 94 12.71 1.37 10.63
CA SER A 94 12.02 0.95 11.85
C SER A 94 12.35 -0.48 12.27
N TRP A 95 12.82 -1.28 11.33
CA TRP A 95 13.32 -2.62 11.61
C TRP A 95 14.84 -2.61 11.57
N ALA A 96 15.49 -3.07 12.64
CA ALA A 96 16.94 -3.25 12.65
C ALA A 96 17.28 -4.62 12.03
N PRO A 97 17.73 -4.69 10.76
CA PRO A 97 18.02 -5.96 10.12
C PRO A 97 19.12 -6.69 10.91
N PRO A 98 19.03 -8.03 11.09
CA PRO A 98 19.98 -8.80 11.90
C PRO A 98 21.46 -8.67 11.51
N LYS A 99 21.75 -8.17 10.30
CA LYS A 99 23.11 -8.09 9.73
C LYS A 99 23.58 -6.66 9.41
N GLY A 100 22.89 -5.62 9.92
CA GLY A 100 23.29 -4.22 9.68
C GLY A 100 23.22 -3.77 8.21
N LYS A 101 22.63 -4.57 7.32
CA LYS A 101 22.38 -4.22 5.92
C LYS A 101 21.06 -3.46 5.81
N CYS A 102 21.04 -2.22 6.27
CA CYS A 102 19.97 -1.31 5.90
C CYS A 102 20.19 -0.92 4.43
N ARG A 103 19.38 -1.49 3.52
CA ARG A 103 19.35 -1.13 2.10
C ARG A 103 18.23 -0.11 1.88
N PRO A 104 18.37 0.93 1.06
CA PRO A 104 17.25 1.79 0.69
C PRO A 104 16.17 1.02 -0.09
N PRO A 105 14.92 1.52 -0.13
CA PRO A 105 13.86 0.95 -0.98
C PRO A 105 14.33 0.78 -2.43
N PRO A 106 14.15 -0.40 -3.05
CA PRO A 106 14.57 -0.63 -4.43
C PRO A 106 13.74 0.23 -5.39
N SER A 107 14.37 0.69 -6.47
CA SER A 107 13.70 1.33 -7.61
C SER A 107 12.84 0.34 -8.38
N LEU A 108 11.89 0.84 -9.19
CA LEU A 108 11.04 0.01 -10.06
C LEU A 108 11.88 -0.94 -10.95
N PRO A 109 12.95 -0.49 -11.63
CA PRO A 109 13.81 -1.39 -12.39
C PRO A 109 14.52 -2.44 -11.53
N GLU A 110 14.98 -2.11 -10.32
CA GLU A 110 15.61 -3.09 -9.42
C GLU A 110 14.62 -4.16 -8.94
N ILE A 111 13.36 -3.78 -8.73
CA ILE A 111 12.28 -4.72 -8.41
C ILE A 111 12.06 -5.68 -9.58
N GLN A 112 11.95 -5.15 -10.81
CA GLN A 112 11.76 -5.98 -12.01
C GLN A 112 12.93 -6.93 -12.24
N HIS A 113 14.18 -6.45 -12.12
CA HIS A 113 15.36 -7.30 -12.26
C HIS A 113 15.43 -8.38 -11.18
N ALA A 114 15.02 -8.09 -9.94
CA ALA A 114 14.97 -9.10 -8.89
C ALA A 114 13.99 -10.23 -9.23
N LEU A 115 12.79 -9.90 -9.71
CA LEU A 115 11.80 -10.90 -10.12
C LEU A 115 12.28 -11.77 -11.29
N VAL A 116 13.01 -11.18 -12.24
CA VAL A 116 13.67 -11.93 -13.31
C VAL A 116 14.79 -12.82 -12.76
N ALA A 117 15.63 -12.29 -11.87
CA ALA A 117 16.75 -13.03 -11.28
C ALA A 117 16.30 -14.25 -10.44
N MET A 118 15.14 -14.13 -9.78
CA MET A 118 14.52 -15.23 -9.04
C MET A 118 13.80 -16.25 -9.94
N GLY A 119 13.66 -15.97 -11.24
CA GLY A 119 12.96 -16.82 -12.19
C GLY A 119 11.43 -16.76 -12.10
N ASP A 120 10.88 -15.82 -11.34
CA ASP A 120 9.42 -15.58 -11.24
C ASP A 120 8.87 -14.96 -12.54
N LYS A 121 9.64 -14.05 -13.15
CA LYS A 121 9.29 -13.37 -14.40
C LYS A 121 10.29 -13.67 -15.51
N LEU A 122 9.82 -13.60 -16.76
CA LEU A 122 10.66 -13.73 -17.95
C LEU A 122 11.56 -12.49 -18.13
N ALA A 123 12.68 -12.62 -18.84
CA ALA A 123 13.62 -11.52 -19.06
C ALA A 123 13.00 -10.24 -19.65
N MET A 124 11.95 -10.37 -20.46
CA MET A 124 11.22 -9.24 -21.05
C MET A 124 10.42 -8.40 -20.04
N PHE A 125 10.23 -8.89 -18.82
CA PHE A 125 9.58 -8.15 -17.74
C PHE A 125 10.44 -6.97 -17.26
N ALA A 126 11.77 -7.11 -17.31
CA ALA A 126 12.68 -6.02 -16.97
C ALA A 126 12.59 -4.90 -18.00
N GLY A 127 12.28 -3.67 -17.54
CA GLY A 127 12.02 -2.52 -18.39
C GLY A 127 10.60 -2.45 -18.95
N SER A 128 9.73 -3.42 -18.61
CA SER A 128 8.31 -3.38 -18.97
C SER A 128 7.52 -2.38 -18.11
N ARG A 129 6.23 -2.23 -18.42
CA ARG A 129 5.23 -1.51 -17.61
C ARG A 129 4.19 -2.46 -17.02
N GLU A 130 4.56 -3.70 -16.80
CA GLU A 130 3.67 -4.68 -16.18
C GLU A 130 3.54 -4.40 -14.68
N TRP A 131 2.34 -4.62 -14.14
CA TRP A 131 2.04 -4.46 -12.72
C TRP A 131 2.59 -5.63 -11.90
N ILE A 132 2.71 -5.44 -10.59
CA ILE A 132 3.06 -6.50 -9.63
C ILE A 132 2.00 -6.57 -8.51
N GLY A 133 1.81 -7.77 -7.97
CA GLY A 133 0.88 -8.03 -6.88
C GLY A 133 1.57 -8.30 -5.55
N THR A 134 0.76 -8.79 -4.62
CA THR A 134 1.18 -9.13 -3.24
C THR A 134 2.17 -10.28 -3.20
N PHE A 135 2.07 -11.22 -4.14
CA PHE A 135 2.99 -12.35 -4.24
C PHE A 135 4.39 -11.89 -4.69
N GLU A 136 4.48 -11.12 -5.78
CA GLU A 136 5.75 -10.54 -6.21
C GLU A 136 6.36 -9.64 -5.14
N ALA A 137 5.54 -8.88 -4.41
CA ALA A 137 6.02 -8.08 -3.29
C ALA A 137 6.62 -8.94 -2.17
N ALA A 138 6.01 -10.08 -1.84
CA ALA A 138 6.55 -11.03 -0.87
C ALA A 138 7.93 -11.56 -1.29
N LEU A 139 8.08 -11.95 -2.58
CA LEU A 139 9.35 -12.43 -3.11
C LEU A 139 10.45 -11.37 -3.02
N VAL A 140 10.13 -10.13 -3.38
CA VAL A 140 11.11 -9.03 -3.41
C VAL A 140 11.52 -8.59 -2.01
N LEU A 141 10.59 -8.60 -1.04
CA LEU A 141 10.92 -8.31 0.36
C LEU A 141 11.84 -9.38 0.95
N ASP A 142 11.57 -10.66 0.66
CA ASP A 142 12.45 -11.77 1.06
C ASP A 142 13.83 -11.64 0.42
N TYR A 143 13.89 -11.40 -0.90
CA TYR A 143 15.12 -11.28 -1.66
C TYR A 143 16.05 -10.16 -1.18
N TYR A 144 15.51 -8.95 -0.95
CA TYR A 144 16.34 -7.79 -0.59
C TYR A 144 16.56 -7.64 0.92
N TYR A 145 15.61 -8.09 1.75
CA TYR A 145 15.59 -7.78 3.18
C TYR A 145 15.65 -9.02 4.08
N ASP A 146 15.61 -10.24 3.54
CA ASP A 146 15.55 -11.49 4.33
C ASP A 146 14.29 -11.50 5.24
N VAL A 147 13.18 -10.98 4.71
CA VAL A 147 11.89 -10.87 5.40
C VAL A 147 10.82 -11.66 4.64
N PRO A 148 10.48 -12.87 5.12
CA PRO A 148 9.39 -13.63 4.54
C PRO A 148 8.05 -12.97 4.84
N CYS A 149 7.04 -13.22 4.00
CA CYS A 149 5.70 -12.67 4.18
C CYS A 149 4.64 -13.77 4.29
N LYS A 150 3.63 -13.55 5.14
CA LYS A 150 2.39 -14.32 5.15
C LYS A 150 1.44 -13.69 4.12
N VAL A 151 0.97 -14.48 3.16
CA VAL A 151 -0.07 -14.04 2.22
C VAL A 151 -1.43 -14.50 2.73
N VAL A 152 -2.34 -13.55 3.00
CA VAL A 152 -3.72 -13.81 3.41
C VAL A 152 -4.62 -13.58 2.22
N HIS A 153 -5.38 -14.60 1.84
CA HIS A 153 -6.33 -14.54 0.74
C HIS A 153 -7.75 -14.38 1.27
N VAL A 154 -8.44 -13.34 0.80
CA VAL A 154 -9.83 -13.00 1.11
C VAL A 154 -10.63 -13.21 -0.17
N ARG A 155 -11.46 -14.24 -0.22
CA ARG A 155 -12.20 -14.70 -1.41
C ARG A 155 -13.43 -13.85 -1.73
N GLY A 156 -13.80 -12.93 -0.84
CA GLY A 156 -14.91 -12.00 -0.99
C GLY A 156 -15.93 -12.11 0.14
N GLY A 157 -16.90 -11.21 0.14
CA GLY A 157 -17.93 -11.11 1.18
C GLY A 157 -17.47 -10.40 2.47
N GLY A 158 -18.43 -9.76 3.16
CA GLY A 158 -18.15 -8.94 4.35
C GLY A 158 -17.52 -9.72 5.52
N VAL A 159 -17.89 -10.99 5.71
CA VAL A 159 -17.39 -11.80 6.83
C VAL A 159 -15.89 -12.10 6.71
N GLU A 160 -15.40 -12.45 5.52
CA GLU A 160 -13.97 -12.75 5.34
C GLU A 160 -13.11 -11.50 5.47
N LEU A 161 -13.62 -10.35 5.01
CA LEU A 161 -12.95 -9.07 5.20
C LEU A 161 -12.86 -8.67 6.68
N GLU A 162 -13.91 -8.92 7.46
CA GLU A 162 -13.87 -8.69 8.92
C GLU A 162 -12.92 -9.68 9.62
N ARG A 163 -12.82 -10.92 9.14
CA ARG A 163 -11.79 -11.87 9.61
C ARG A 163 -10.37 -11.36 9.29
N ALA A 164 -10.18 -10.79 8.10
CA ALA A 164 -8.91 -10.17 7.74
C ALA A 164 -8.58 -8.97 8.64
N ALA A 165 -9.58 -8.22 9.12
CA ALA A 165 -9.39 -7.15 10.10
C ALA A 165 -8.81 -7.67 11.43
N GLU A 166 -9.28 -8.83 11.93
CA GLU A 166 -8.70 -9.44 13.13
C GLU A 166 -7.28 -9.97 12.90
N GLU A 167 -6.99 -10.56 11.74
CA GLU A 167 -5.62 -10.93 11.33
C GLU A 167 -4.69 -9.70 11.29
N LEU A 168 -5.18 -8.56 10.81
CA LEU A 168 -4.44 -7.30 10.80
C LEU A 168 -4.17 -6.78 12.21
N HIS A 169 -5.13 -6.88 13.13
CA HIS A 169 -4.89 -6.54 14.54
C HIS A 169 -3.72 -7.34 15.12
N GLN A 170 -3.72 -8.67 14.92
CA GLN A 170 -2.65 -9.54 15.39
C GLN A 170 -1.30 -9.22 14.72
N HIS A 171 -1.32 -8.91 13.42
CA HIS A 171 -0.13 -8.52 12.68
C HIS A 171 0.48 -7.22 13.21
N PHE A 172 -0.30 -6.16 13.37
CA PHE A 172 0.22 -4.88 13.86
C PHE A 172 0.71 -4.97 15.31
N GLN A 173 0.10 -5.82 16.13
CA GLN A 173 0.57 -6.06 17.51
C GLN A 173 1.87 -6.87 17.59
N SER A 174 2.06 -7.84 16.69
CA SER A 174 3.21 -8.76 16.76
C SER A 174 4.38 -8.38 15.85
N GLN A 175 4.10 -7.80 14.67
CA GLN A 175 5.09 -7.45 13.65
C GLN A 175 5.23 -5.93 13.49
N GLY A 176 4.12 -5.19 13.61
CA GLY A 176 4.09 -3.72 13.52
C GLY A 176 4.38 -3.14 12.13
N SER A 177 4.57 -3.97 11.10
CA SER A 177 4.92 -3.53 9.75
C SER A 177 3.71 -3.09 8.91
N PRO A 178 3.88 -2.21 7.92
CA PRO A 178 2.87 -1.96 6.88
C PRO A 178 2.53 -3.23 6.09
N VAL A 179 1.29 -3.29 5.58
CA VAL A 179 0.77 -4.41 4.79
C VAL A 179 0.39 -3.94 3.40
N MET A 180 0.77 -4.68 2.35
CA MET A 180 0.22 -4.44 1.01
C MET A 180 -1.11 -5.19 0.87
N MET A 181 -2.13 -4.50 0.38
CA MET A 181 -3.42 -5.07 -0.03
C MET A 181 -3.61 -4.86 -1.52
N GLY A 182 -3.74 -5.96 -2.27
CA GLY A 182 -4.08 -5.94 -3.69
C GLY A 182 -5.48 -6.49 -3.92
N GLY A 183 -6.29 -5.81 -4.74
CA GLY A 183 -7.58 -6.29 -5.22
C GLY A 183 -7.52 -6.66 -6.70
N ASP A 184 -8.35 -7.62 -7.09
CA ASP A 184 -8.45 -8.09 -8.49
C ASP A 184 -9.23 -7.09 -9.36
N ARG A 185 -10.46 -6.75 -8.95
CA ARG A 185 -11.36 -5.95 -9.79
C ARG A 185 -11.01 -4.46 -9.80
N ASP A 186 -10.35 -3.97 -8.76
CA ASP A 186 -9.87 -2.60 -8.70
C ASP A 186 -8.46 -2.42 -9.31
N ASN A 187 -7.77 -3.53 -9.65
CA ASN A 187 -6.40 -3.56 -10.17
C ASN A 187 -5.46 -2.60 -9.40
N SER A 188 -5.65 -2.49 -8.09
CA SER A 188 -5.11 -1.41 -7.28
C SER A 188 -4.45 -1.95 -6.03
N SER A 189 -3.17 -1.62 -5.86
CA SER A 189 -2.46 -1.85 -4.61
C SER A 189 -2.66 -0.68 -3.64
N LYS A 190 -2.77 -1.02 -2.36
CA LYS A 190 -2.94 -0.09 -1.25
C LYS A 190 -2.04 -0.49 -0.08
N GLY A 191 -1.44 0.50 0.59
CA GLY A 191 -0.76 0.28 1.86
C GLY A 191 -1.77 0.31 3.01
N ILE A 192 -1.80 -0.72 3.86
CA ILE A 192 -2.62 -0.75 5.07
C ILE A 192 -1.70 -0.50 6.26
N LEU A 193 -1.97 0.59 6.97
CA LEU A 193 -1.15 1.07 8.09
C LEU A 193 -1.82 0.91 9.45
N GLY A 194 -3.04 0.37 9.47
CA GLY A 194 -3.79 0.19 10.69
C GLY A 194 -5.19 -0.36 10.46
N VAL A 195 -5.79 -0.79 11.57
CA VAL A 195 -7.16 -1.28 11.63
C VAL A 195 -7.79 -0.83 12.93
N CYS A 196 -9.05 -0.37 12.85
CA CYS A 196 -9.88 -0.10 14.02
C CYS A 196 -11.19 -0.92 13.92
N THR A 197 -11.66 -1.49 15.03
CA THR A 197 -12.91 -2.26 15.12
C THR A 197 -13.89 -1.62 16.09
N ARG A 198 -15.17 -1.65 15.71
CA ARG A 198 -16.30 -1.14 16.51
C ARG A 198 -16.98 -2.27 17.31
N PRO A 199 -17.67 -1.95 18.42
CA PRO A 199 -18.33 -2.94 19.27
C PRO A 199 -19.49 -3.64 18.55
N GLY A 200 -19.89 -4.80 19.08
CA GLY A 200 -21.15 -5.46 18.70
C GLY A 200 -21.25 -5.83 17.22
N GLY A 201 -20.13 -6.07 16.53
CA GLY A 201 -20.13 -6.45 15.12
C GLY A 201 -20.49 -5.31 14.16
N GLN A 202 -20.37 -4.04 14.57
CA GLN A 202 -20.65 -2.87 13.73
C GLN A 202 -19.62 -2.63 12.60
N GLY A 203 -18.68 -3.56 12.43
CA GLY A 203 -17.68 -3.60 11.39
C GLY A 203 -16.37 -2.90 11.75
N SER A 204 -15.41 -3.02 10.84
CA SER A 204 -14.06 -2.50 10.99
C SER A 204 -13.72 -1.43 9.96
N TYR A 205 -12.61 -0.73 10.20
CA TYR A 205 -12.05 0.31 9.33
C TYR A 205 -10.57 0.00 9.10
N LEU A 206 -10.11 0.20 7.87
CA LEU A 206 -8.71 0.09 7.47
C LEU A 206 -8.13 1.48 7.26
N LEU A 207 -6.94 1.72 7.78
CA LEU A 207 -6.17 2.92 7.49
C LEU A 207 -5.40 2.70 6.20
N VAL A 208 -5.89 3.29 5.12
CA VAL A 208 -5.38 3.11 3.76
C VAL A 208 -4.45 4.26 3.41
N MET A 209 -3.27 3.91 2.90
CA MET A 209 -2.35 4.79 2.19
C MET A 209 -2.38 4.41 0.71
N ASP A 210 -2.94 5.30 -0.10
CA ASP A 210 -3.19 5.11 -1.52
C ASP A 210 -1.98 5.61 -2.35
N PRO A 211 -1.26 4.73 -3.07
CA PRO A 211 -0.07 5.12 -3.83
C PRO A 211 -0.39 5.86 -5.15
N HIS A 212 -1.65 6.08 -5.50
CA HIS A 212 -2.04 6.60 -6.82
C HIS A 212 -1.90 8.11 -6.96
N TYR A 213 -1.48 8.81 -5.90
CA TYR A 213 -1.22 10.25 -6.00
C TYR A 213 -0.14 10.54 -7.04
N TYR A 214 -0.45 11.43 -7.97
CA TYR A 214 0.50 12.00 -8.92
C TYR A 214 0.34 13.50 -8.95
N GLY A 215 1.40 14.23 -8.62
CA GLY A 215 1.34 15.68 -8.54
C GLY A 215 2.53 16.27 -7.80
N PRO A 216 2.48 17.58 -7.51
CA PRO A 216 3.51 18.27 -6.74
C PRO A 216 3.63 17.71 -5.32
N ARG A 217 4.70 18.06 -4.62
CA ARG A 217 4.85 17.71 -3.20
C ARG A 217 3.68 18.28 -2.39
N LEU A 218 3.04 17.43 -1.60
CA LEU A 218 1.95 17.80 -0.69
C LEU A 218 2.45 17.84 0.75
N GLU A 219 1.75 18.63 1.56
CA GLU A 219 1.84 18.53 3.02
C GLU A 219 0.94 17.40 3.54
N VAL A 220 1.23 16.91 4.74
CA VAL A 220 0.47 15.81 5.39
C VAL A 220 -1.03 16.10 5.45
N THR A 221 -1.41 17.32 5.81
CA THR A 221 -2.82 17.74 5.89
C THR A 221 -3.53 17.69 4.54
N SER A 222 -2.84 18.00 3.44
CA SER A 222 -3.39 17.92 2.08
C SER A 222 -3.58 16.47 1.65
N VAL A 223 -2.61 15.60 1.91
CA VAL A 223 -2.72 14.16 1.62
C VAL A 223 -3.91 13.54 2.36
N GLN A 224 -4.10 13.91 3.62
CA GLN A 224 -5.23 13.45 4.43
C GLN A 224 -6.57 14.05 3.98
N GLY A 225 -6.63 15.37 3.75
CA GLY A 225 -7.85 16.07 3.34
C GLY A 225 -8.37 15.65 1.97
N LEU A 226 -7.48 15.24 1.06
CA LEU A 226 -7.82 14.69 -0.26
C LEU A 226 -8.14 13.19 -0.22
N GLY A 227 -7.97 12.53 0.94
CA GLY A 227 -8.31 11.12 1.12
C GLY A 227 -7.27 10.11 0.65
N TRP A 228 -6.08 10.56 0.21
CA TRP A 228 -4.97 9.68 -0.19
C TRP A 228 -4.44 8.86 0.98
N VAL A 229 -4.47 9.42 2.19
CA VAL A 229 -4.28 8.65 3.42
C VAL A 229 -5.52 8.85 4.27
N SER A 230 -6.33 7.80 4.43
CA SER A 230 -7.63 7.91 5.10
C SER A 230 -8.12 6.57 5.65
N TRP A 231 -9.03 6.65 6.62
CA TRP A 231 -9.77 5.48 7.08
C TRP A 231 -10.87 5.10 6.09
N LYS A 232 -10.93 3.83 5.71
CA LYS A 232 -11.96 3.25 4.85
C LYS A 232 -12.72 2.18 5.62
N LYS A 233 -14.05 2.22 5.57
CA LYS A 233 -14.88 1.19 6.20
C LYS A 233 -14.71 -0.11 5.43
N VAL A 234 -14.49 -1.22 6.13
CA VAL A 234 -14.33 -2.54 5.48
C VAL A 234 -15.54 -2.90 4.61
N GLY A 235 -16.75 -2.59 5.10
CA GLY A 235 -17.99 -2.78 4.34
C GLY A 235 -18.17 -1.88 3.11
N SER A 236 -17.28 -0.92 2.83
CA SER A 236 -17.31 -0.16 1.57
C SER A 236 -16.41 -0.75 0.48
N LEU A 237 -15.68 -1.83 0.78
CA LEU A 237 -14.88 -2.56 -0.20
C LEU A 237 -15.80 -3.43 -1.08
N ASP A 238 -15.36 -3.72 -2.30
CA ASP A 238 -16.13 -4.54 -3.24
C ASP A 238 -16.24 -5.98 -2.73
N HIS A 239 -17.43 -6.34 -2.25
CA HIS A 239 -17.73 -7.69 -1.76
C HIS A 239 -17.68 -8.77 -2.83
N SER A 240 -17.70 -8.39 -4.11
CA SER A 240 -17.62 -9.29 -5.25
C SER A 240 -16.21 -9.40 -5.84
N SER A 241 -15.22 -8.75 -5.22
CA SER A 241 -13.79 -8.93 -5.50
C SER A 241 -13.16 -9.88 -4.49
N PHE A 242 -12.03 -10.48 -4.86
CA PHE A 242 -11.10 -11.03 -3.89
C PHE A 242 -10.00 -10.01 -3.59
N TYR A 243 -9.38 -10.17 -2.43
CA TYR A 243 -8.24 -9.38 -1.98
C TYR A 243 -7.13 -10.30 -1.47
N ASN A 244 -5.90 -9.92 -1.74
CA ASN A 244 -4.74 -10.53 -1.13
C ASN A 244 -4.06 -9.51 -0.22
N LEU A 245 -3.58 -9.95 0.93
CA LEU A 245 -2.77 -9.15 1.83
C LEU A 245 -1.40 -9.79 1.99
N CYS A 246 -0.34 -8.99 1.86
CA CYS A 246 1.05 -9.41 2.07
C CYS A 246 1.54 -8.83 3.40
N LEU A 247 1.74 -9.70 4.40
CA LEU A 247 2.06 -9.37 5.78
C LEU A 247 3.53 -9.75 6.09
N PRO A 248 4.48 -8.81 6.17
CA PRO A 248 5.87 -9.09 6.52
C PRO A 248 6.03 -9.77 7.89
N GLN A 249 6.97 -10.72 8.02
CA GLN A 249 7.24 -11.42 9.28
C GLN A 249 8.60 -10.99 9.82
N THR A 250 8.59 -9.98 10.71
CA THR A 250 9.77 -9.21 11.15
C THR A 250 10.15 -9.46 12.59
N SER A 251 9.26 -10.07 13.38
CA SER A 251 9.56 -10.58 14.71
C SER A 251 10.68 -11.63 14.64
N ARG A 252 11.67 -11.52 15.54
CA ARG A 252 12.77 -12.49 15.62
C ARG A 252 12.19 -13.82 16.11
N LYS A 253 12.49 -14.91 15.39
CA LYS A 253 12.33 -16.27 15.93
C LYS A 253 13.21 -16.46 17.16
#